data_AF-A0A1G6UYL1-F1
#
_entry.id   AF-A0A1G6UYL1-F1
#
_cell.length_a   1.000
_cell.length_b   1.000
_cell.length_c   1.000
_cell.angle_alpha   90.00
_cell.angle_beta   90.00
_cell.angle_gamma   90.00
#
_symmetry.space_group_name_H-M   'P 1'
#
loop_
_entity.id
_entity.type
_entity.pdbx_description
1 polymer ?
#
loop_
_entity_poly.entity_id
_entity_poly.type
_entity_poly.pdbx_seq_one_letter_code
_entity_poly.pdbx_strand_id
1 'polypeptide(L)'
;MLDFNQKEKVFVTCKDRSVSYLEKEVRELGFVPESVSRTGVELRASLEDCMDLNLHLRTASHVLYEIKSFYLHHADDIYRRMKAIPWEDYLDVDGYFSVNSVVDNESVTTPLIVNVKVKDAIVDRFRDKFGRRPDSGSDFNGLVFQIFWKENHANVYINTSGDTLAKHGYRKIPGKAPMMEDLAAATIYATEWNTRVPFINPMCGSGTLAIEAALMATKRYPGLFRDHYAFQSILGYDEAAYQAKVTKLKNKITEIPELKIIASDISLQAISFAQENAATAGVDHMIQFEVCDFAETPIPEKPRGVIIFNPEYGERLGEEAELEEIYKRMGDFMKQKCAGYRGYIFTGNMQLAKKVGLKASRRIEFWNGTIDCRLLKYELYQGKRED
;
A
#
# COMPACT_ATOMS: atom_id res chain seq x y z
N MET A 1 -6.88 -4.55 -32.49
CA MET A 1 -7.16 -3.62 -31.37
C MET A 1 -7.30 -4.50 -30.15
N LEU A 2 -6.57 -4.16 -29.08
CA LEU A 2 -6.57 -4.94 -27.83
C LEU A 2 -7.99 -4.94 -27.23
N ASP A 3 -8.49 -6.12 -26.84
CA ASP A 3 -9.78 -6.22 -26.15
C ASP A 3 -9.59 -5.95 -24.66
N PHE A 4 -10.02 -4.77 -24.21
CA PHE A 4 -9.92 -4.36 -22.80
C PHE A 4 -10.82 -5.15 -21.85
N ASN A 5 -11.77 -5.93 -22.37
CA ASN A 5 -12.65 -6.81 -21.60
C ASN A 5 -12.15 -8.27 -21.56
N GLN A 6 -11.11 -8.60 -22.33
CA GLN A 6 -10.50 -9.93 -22.29
C GLN A 6 -9.91 -10.17 -20.91
N LYS A 7 -10.31 -11.27 -20.26
CA LYS A 7 -9.80 -11.64 -18.94
C LYS A 7 -8.54 -12.48 -19.07
N GLU A 8 -7.46 -11.95 -18.54
CA GLU A 8 -6.19 -12.68 -18.41
C GLU A 8 -5.82 -12.85 -16.94
N LYS A 9 -4.70 -13.52 -16.71
CA LYS A 9 -4.14 -13.60 -15.36
C LYS A 9 -3.68 -12.21 -14.93
N VAL A 10 -4.08 -11.82 -13.72
CA VAL A 10 -3.63 -10.61 -13.06
C VAL A 10 -3.01 -11.00 -11.73
N PHE A 11 -1.80 -10.49 -11.47
CA PHE A 11 -1.15 -10.62 -10.18
C PHE A 11 -1.15 -9.28 -9.46
N VAL A 12 -1.81 -9.22 -8.32
CA VAL A 12 -1.80 -8.03 -7.45
C VAL A 12 -0.79 -8.25 -6.35
N THR A 13 0.27 -7.45 -6.36
CA THR A 13 1.37 -7.55 -5.39
C THR A 13 1.01 -6.80 -4.10
N CYS A 14 1.59 -7.22 -2.98
CA CYS A 14 1.59 -6.48 -1.72
C CYS A 14 2.86 -6.80 -0.91
N LYS A 15 3.10 -6.06 0.17
CA LYS A 15 4.13 -6.42 1.15
C LYS A 15 3.84 -7.77 1.79
N ASP A 16 4.90 -8.52 2.11
CA ASP A 16 4.79 -9.75 2.89
C ASP A 16 4.04 -9.49 4.20
N ARG A 17 3.31 -10.51 4.66
CA ARG A 17 2.39 -10.45 5.81
C ARG A 17 1.17 -9.53 5.68
N SER A 18 0.99 -8.82 4.56
CA SER A 18 -0.21 -8.01 4.30
C SER A 18 -1.25 -8.70 3.40
N VAL A 19 -0.92 -9.87 2.85
CA VAL A 19 -1.72 -10.52 1.80
C VAL A 19 -3.15 -10.86 2.21
N SER A 20 -3.40 -11.18 3.48
CA SER A 20 -4.76 -11.47 3.97
C SER A 20 -5.67 -10.24 3.88
N TYR A 21 -5.12 -9.03 4.01
CA TYR A 21 -5.87 -7.79 3.86
C TYR A 21 -6.12 -7.48 2.38
N LEU A 22 -5.10 -7.68 1.53
CA LEU A 22 -5.25 -7.56 0.08
C LEU A 22 -6.33 -8.52 -0.45
N GLU A 23 -6.28 -9.79 -0.03
CA GLU A 23 -7.26 -10.80 -0.44
C GLU A 23 -8.69 -10.37 -0.07
N LYS A 24 -8.85 -9.82 1.15
CA LYS A 24 -10.14 -9.29 1.60
C LYS A 24 -10.62 -8.13 0.71
N GLU A 25 -9.76 -7.16 0.40
CA GLU A 25 -10.11 -6.05 -0.49
C GLU A 25 -10.50 -6.53 -1.90
N VAL A 26 -9.73 -7.47 -2.47
CA VAL A 26 -10.03 -8.08 -3.77
C VAL A 26 -11.40 -8.77 -3.77
N ARG A 27 -11.73 -9.52 -2.71
CA ARG A 27 -13.05 -10.17 -2.55
C ARG A 27 -14.18 -9.16 -2.35
N GLU A 28 -13.96 -8.09 -1.59
CA GLU A 28 -14.94 -7.01 -1.40
C GLU A 28 -15.27 -6.26 -2.69
N LEU A 29 -14.33 -6.22 -3.64
CA LEU A 29 -14.56 -5.70 -4.99
C LEU A 29 -15.28 -6.69 -5.91
N GLY A 30 -15.56 -7.91 -5.46
CA GLY A 30 -16.28 -8.94 -6.21
C GLY A 30 -15.38 -9.86 -7.05
N PHE A 31 -14.06 -9.77 -6.91
CA PHE A 31 -13.13 -10.67 -7.58
C PHE A 31 -12.90 -11.95 -6.76
N VAL A 32 -12.65 -13.04 -7.46
CA VAL A 32 -12.33 -14.34 -6.84
C VAL A 32 -10.85 -14.64 -7.06
N PRO A 33 -10.03 -14.64 -5.99
CA PRO A 33 -8.65 -15.13 -6.05
C PRO A 33 -8.57 -16.55 -6.58
N GLU A 34 -7.71 -16.80 -7.57
CA GLU A 34 -7.33 -18.14 -8.03
C GLU A 34 -6.24 -18.73 -7.13
N SER A 35 -5.28 -17.90 -6.70
CA SER A 35 -4.28 -18.29 -5.71
C SER A 35 -3.84 -17.12 -4.84
N VAL A 36 -3.35 -17.44 -3.64
CA VAL A 36 -2.84 -16.46 -2.68
C VAL A 36 -1.44 -16.89 -2.27
N SER A 37 -0.47 -16.01 -2.53
CA SER A 37 0.94 -16.21 -2.17
C SER A 37 1.29 -15.37 -0.92
N ARG A 38 2.56 -15.32 -0.52
CA ARG A 38 2.98 -14.46 0.59
C ARG A 38 2.96 -12.96 0.25
N THR A 39 3.10 -12.63 -1.03
CA THR A 39 3.37 -11.27 -1.52
C THR A 39 2.36 -10.80 -2.56
N GLY A 40 1.22 -11.48 -2.67
CA GLY A 40 0.21 -11.10 -3.64
C GLY A 40 -0.85 -12.15 -3.89
N VAL A 41 -1.84 -11.73 -4.66
CA VAL A 41 -3.03 -12.49 -5.04
C VAL A 41 -3.06 -12.61 -6.56
N GLU A 42 -3.25 -13.84 -7.05
CA GLU A 42 -3.52 -14.11 -8.46
C GLU A 42 -5.03 -14.21 -8.68
N LEU A 43 -5.52 -13.60 -9.76
CA LEU A 43 -6.92 -13.65 -10.17
C LEU A 43 -7.06 -13.54 -11.70
N ARG A 44 -8.26 -13.76 -12.22
CA ARG A 44 -8.61 -13.48 -13.62
C ARG A 44 -9.35 -12.15 -13.74
N ALA A 45 -8.76 -11.20 -14.44
CA ALA A 45 -9.30 -9.87 -14.63
C ALA A 45 -8.94 -9.32 -16.01
N SER A 46 -9.78 -8.41 -16.50
CA SER A 46 -9.55 -7.66 -17.72
C SER A 46 -8.78 -6.36 -17.46
N LEU A 47 -8.37 -5.64 -18.50
CA LEU A 47 -7.77 -4.31 -18.32
C LEU A 47 -8.77 -3.31 -17.72
N GLU A 48 -10.06 -3.42 -18.07
CA GLU A 48 -11.13 -2.68 -17.42
C GLU A 48 -11.21 -2.98 -15.91
N ASP A 49 -11.12 -4.25 -15.52
CA ASP A 49 -11.08 -4.67 -14.12
C ASP A 49 -9.82 -4.16 -13.40
N CYS A 50 -8.67 -4.13 -14.09
CA CYS A 50 -7.42 -3.58 -13.56
C CYS A 50 -7.55 -2.10 -13.20
N MET A 51 -8.34 -1.31 -13.94
CA MET A 51 -8.62 0.08 -13.54
C MET A 51 -9.32 0.13 -12.18
N ASP A 52 -10.33 -0.72 -11.97
CA ASP A 52 -11.04 -0.79 -10.68
C ASP A 52 -10.10 -1.26 -9.55
N LEU A 53 -9.25 -2.25 -9.78
CA LEU A 53 -8.24 -2.70 -8.80
C LEU A 53 -7.28 -1.55 -8.43
N ASN A 54 -6.74 -0.84 -9.41
CA ASN A 54 -5.83 0.30 -9.19
C ASN A 54 -6.48 1.46 -8.43
N LEU A 55 -7.78 1.68 -8.65
CA LEU A 55 -8.50 2.78 -8.03
C LEU A 55 -8.89 2.51 -6.57
N HIS A 56 -9.09 1.24 -6.19
CA HIS A 56 -9.71 0.88 -4.91
C HIS A 56 -8.74 0.32 -3.87
N LEU A 57 -7.72 -0.46 -4.26
CA LEU A 57 -6.92 -1.24 -3.31
C LEU A 57 -6.00 -0.35 -2.47
N ARG A 58 -6.03 -0.54 -1.14
CA ARG A 58 -5.22 0.20 -0.17
C ARG A 58 -3.97 -0.55 0.26
N THR A 59 -3.97 -1.88 0.21
CA THR A 59 -2.84 -2.69 0.68
C THR A 59 -1.99 -3.26 -0.47
N ALA A 60 -2.35 -2.95 -1.72
CA ALA A 60 -1.62 -3.37 -2.90
C ALA A 60 -0.37 -2.51 -3.17
N SER A 61 0.62 -3.11 -3.81
CA SER A 61 1.80 -2.41 -4.33
C SER A 61 1.68 -2.16 -5.83
N HIS A 62 1.25 -3.14 -6.63
CA HIS A 62 1.06 -3.03 -8.08
C HIS A 62 0.00 -4.03 -8.56
N VAL A 63 -0.72 -3.68 -9.64
CA VAL A 63 -1.64 -4.56 -10.38
C VAL A 63 -0.99 -4.93 -11.72
N LEU A 64 -0.62 -6.20 -11.89
CA LEU A 64 0.16 -6.69 -13.02
C LEU A 64 -0.70 -7.56 -13.94
N TYR A 65 -0.97 -7.09 -15.17
CA TYR A 65 -1.76 -7.81 -16.17
C TYR A 65 -0.85 -8.66 -17.06
N GLU A 66 -1.01 -9.98 -17.06
CA GLU A 66 -0.14 -10.89 -17.81
C GLU A 66 -0.44 -10.81 -19.32
N ILE A 67 0.58 -10.52 -20.11
CA ILE A 67 0.48 -10.55 -21.58
C ILE A 67 1.11 -11.82 -22.17
N LYS A 68 2.09 -12.40 -21.47
CA LYS A 68 2.74 -13.63 -21.92
C LYS A 68 3.45 -14.34 -20.79
N SER A 69 3.47 -15.66 -20.84
CA SER A 69 4.45 -16.48 -20.13
C SER A 69 5.10 -17.49 -21.05
N PHE A 70 6.32 -17.87 -20.69
CA PHE A 70 7.08 -18.91 -21.36
C PHE A 70 8.16 -19.48 -20.45
N TYR A 71 8.62 -20.68 -20.79
CA TYR A 71 9.81 -21.26 -20.19
C TYR A 71 11.07 -20.61 -20.77
N LEU A 72 11.99 -20.24 -19.89
CA LEU A 72 13.24 -19.58 -20.22
C LEU A 72 14.34 -20.09 -19.29
N HIS A 73 15.28 -20.87 -19.84
CA HIS A 73 16.39 -21.43 -19.08
C HIS A 73 17.57 -20.46 -18.98
N HIS A 74 17.91 -19.79 -20.10
CA HIS A 74 19.10 -18.96 -20.20
C HIS A 74 18.77 -17.53 -20.66
N ALA A 75 19.51 -16.56 -20.14
CA ALA A 75 19.32 -15.13 -20.41
C ALA A 75 19.54 -14.75 -21.88
N ASP A 76 20.12 -15.63 -22.70
CA ASP A 76 20.36 -15.36 -24.12
C ASP A 76 19.13 -15.57 -24.98
N ASP A 77 18.16 -16.35 -24.50
CA ASP A 77 16.92 -16.59 -25.23
C ASP A 77 15.86 -15.51 -25.00
N ILE A 78 16.05 -14.65 -23.98
CA ILE A 78 15.07 -13.63 -23.62
C ILE A 78 14.83 -12.64 -24.76
N TYR A 79 15.89 -12.21 -25.46
CA TYR A 79 15.79 -11.24 -26.54
C TYR A 79 14.87 -11.77 -27.65
N ARG A 80 15.08 -13.02 -28.08
CA ARG A 80 14.26 -13.65 -29.12
C ARG A 80 12.80 -13.80 -28.70
N ARG A 81 12.56 -14.21 -27.44
CA ARG A 81 11.20 -14.35 -26.89
C ARG A 81 10.47 -13.00 -26.80
N MET A 82 11.15 -11.97 -26.31
CA MET A 82 10.57 -10.63 -26.20
C MET A 82 10.33 -10.01 -27.58
N LYS A 83 11.28 -10.10 -28.52
CA LYS A 83 11.12 -9.54 -29.87
C LYS A 83 9.93 -10.13 -30.63
N ALA A 84 9.54 -11.37 -30.32
CA ALA A 84 8.41 -12.06 -30.95
C ALA A 84 7.03 -11.54 -30.49
N ILE A 85 6.91 -10.91 -29.32
CA ILE A 85 5.64 -10.37 -28.79
C ILE A 85 5.19 -9.18 -29.66
N PRO A 86 3.91 -9.09 -30.06
CA PRO A 86 3.38 -7.95 -30.81
C PRO A 86 3.20 -6.71 -29.93
N TRP A 87 4.31 -6.07 -29.56
CA TRP A 87 4.31 -4.87 -28.71
C TRP A 87 3.49 -3.71 -29.28
N GLU A 88 3.37 -3.63 -30.60
CA GLU A 88 2.55 -2.66 -31.31
C GLU A 88 1.03 -2.80 -31.07
N ASP A 89 0.59 -3.90 -30.46
CA ASP A 89 -0.80 -4.04 -30.01
C ASP A 89 -1.06 -3.30 -28.69
N TYR A 90 0.01 -2.92 -27.97
CA TYR A 90 -0.05 -2.31 -26.63
C TYR A 90 0.54 -0.90 -26.59
N LEU A 91 1.62 -0.64 -27.34
CA LEU A 91 2.43 0.58 -27.29
C LEU A 91 2.41 1.30 -28.64
N ASP A 92 2.13 2.61 -28.63
CA ASP A 92 2.28 3.45 -29.81
C ASP A 92 3.76 3.60 -30.19
N VAL A 93 4.05 3.70 -31.47
CA VAL A 93 5.42 3.88 -31.98
C VAL A 93 6.03 5.23 -31.58
N ASP A 94 5.21 6.23 -31.28
CA ASP A 94 5.62 7.52 -30.71
C ASP A 94 5.45 7.56 -29.17
N GLY A 95 5.09 6.42 -28.56
CA GLY A 95 4.91 6.28 -27.13
C GLY A 95 6.23 6.19 -26.35
N TYR A 96 6.09 6.14 -25.03
CA TYR A 96 7.19 5.97 -24.09
C TYR A 96 6.95 4.73 -23.22
N PHE A 97 8.01 3.96 -22.96
CA PHE A 97 7.93 2.81 -22.07
C PHE A 97 9.13 2.66 -21.14
N SER A 98 8.93 1.94 -20.04
CA SER A 98 9.97 1.48 -19.14
C SER A 98 9.91 -0.04 -18.96
N VAL A 99 11.03 -0.61 -18.53
CA VAL A 99 11.15 -2.04 -18.21
C VAL A 99 11.66 -2.19 -16.80
N ASN A 100 10.95 -2.98 -16.00
CA ASN A 100 11.37 -3.37 -14.67
C ASN A 100 11.34 -4.90 -14.55
N SER A 101 12.33 -5.48 -13.87
CA SER A 101 12.44 -6.94 -13.76
C SER A 101 12.78 -7.37 -12.35
N VAL A 102 12.12 -8.44 -11.91
CA VAL A 102 12.52 -9.22 -10.73
C VAL A 102 12.94 -10.59 -11.24
N VAL A 103 14.21 -10.92 -11.02
CA VAL A 103 14.84 -12.10 -11.62
C VAL A 103 15.57 -12.91 -10.57
N ASP A 104 15.24 -14.19 -10.51
CA ASP A 104 15.87 -15.24 -9.71
C ASP A 104 16.12 -16.43 -10.63
N ASN A 105 17.23 -16.38 -11.38
CA ASN A 105 17.65 -17.41 -12.33
C ASN A 105 19.19 -17.44 -12.37
N GLU A 106 19.77 -18.64 -12.41
CA GLU A 106 21.22 -18.88 -12.36
C GLU A 106 22.00 -18.23 -13.51
N SER A 107 21.39 -18.03 -14.67
CA SER A 107 22.02 -17.40 -15.83
C SER A 107 22.04 -15.87 -15.78
N VAL A 108 21.42 -15.26 -14.75
CA VAL A 108 21.28 -13.81 -14.63
C VAL A 108 22.04 -13.31 -13.40
N THR A 109 23.11 -12.55 -13.63
CA THR A 109 23.90 -11.94 -12.56
C THR A 109 23.25 -10.70 -11.96
N THR A 110 22.52 -9.93 -12.75
CA THR A 110 21.74 -8.77 -12.29
C THR A 110 20.48 -8.58 -13.13
N PRO A 111 19.33 -8.22 -12.51
CA PRO A 111 18.10 -7.92 -13.25
C PRO A 111 18.25 -6.80 -14.29
N LEU A 112 19.23 -5.90 -14.14
CA LEU A 112 19.49 -4.82 -15.09
C LEU A 112 19.82 -5.34 -16.50
N ILE A 113 20.50 -6.49 -16.60
CA ILE A 113 20.81 -7.12 -17.90
C ILE A 113 19.52 -7.53 -18.60
N VAL A 114 18.56 -8.06 -17.84
CA VAL A 114 17.23 -8.41 -18.37
C VAL A 114 16.53 -7.15 -18.86
N ASN A 115 16.47 -6.08 -18.06
CA ASN A 115 15.84 -4.82 -18.48
C ASN A 115 16.39 -4.31 -19.83
N VAL A 116 17.71 -4.31 -19.98
CA VAL A 116 18.37 -3.87 -21.23
C VAL A 116 17.99 -4.78 -22.41
N LYS A 117 18.12 -6.11 -22.25
CA LYS A 117 17.79 -7.07 -23.33
C LYS A 117 16.32 -6.98 -23.76
N VAL A 118 15.39 -6.82 -22.81
CA VAL A 118 13.96 -6.65 -23.13
C VAL A 118 13.71 -5.34 -23.85
N LYS A 119 14.27 -4.23 -23.35
CA LYS A 119 14.14 -2.91 -23.99
C LYS A 119 14.65 -2.93 -25.43
N ASP A 120 15.83 -3.50 -25.66
CA ASP A 120 16.40 -3.60 -27.01
C ASP A 120 15.53 -4.47 -27.93
N ALA A 121 15.00 -5.58 -27.43
CA ALA A 121 14.09 -6.44 -28.17
C ALA A 121 12.78 -5.74 -28.59
N ILE A 122 12.21 -4.92 -27.70
CA ILE A 122 11.03 -4.10 -27.99
C ILE A 122 11.37 -3.07 -29.07
N VAL A 123 12.42 -2.27 -28.85
CA VAL A 123 12.86 -1.22 -29.78
C VAL A 123 13.14 -1.76 -31.17
N ASP A 124 13.88 -2.87 -31.26
CA ASP A 124 14.25 -3.45 -32.55
C ASP A 124 13.03 -4.02 -33.27
N ARG A 125 12.04 -4.55 -32.55
CA ARG A 125 10.77 -4.95 -33.18
C ARG A 125 10.07 -3.76 -33.85
N PHE A 126 9.99 -2.61 -33.17
CA PHE A 126 9.39 -1.41 -33.75
C PHE A 126 10.20 -0.89 -34.94
N ARG A 127 11.54 -0.87 -34.85
CA ARG A 127 12.40 -0.47 -35.96
C ARG A 127 12.19 -1.35 -37.18
N ASP A 128 12.16 -2.67 -37.00
CA ASP A 128 11.97 -3.63 -38.09
C ASP A 128 10.59 -3.46 -38.75
N LYS A 129 9.55 -3.15 -37.98
CA LYS A 129 8.17 -3.04 -38.47
C LYS A 129 7.82 -1.67 -39.05
N PHE A 130 8.34 -0.59 -38.48
CA PHE A 130 7.91 0.79 -38.77
C PHE A 130 9.04 1.72 -39.22
N GLY A 131 10.31 1.30 -39.17
CA GLY A 131 11.47 2.14 -39.48
C GLY A 131 11.80 3.20 -38.43
N ARG A 132 11.02 3.28 -37.34
CA ARG A 132 11.19 4.17 -36.19
C ARG A 132 10.94 3.42 -34.88
N ARG A 133 11.19 4.05 -33.73
CA ARG A 133 11.05 3.41 -32.41
C ARG A 133 10.36 4.32 -31.40
N PRO A 134 9.66 3.72 -30.41
CA PRO A 134 9.23 4.45 -29.22
C PRO A 134 10.42 4.92 -28.38
N ASP A 135 10.18 5.91 -27.54
CA ASP A 135 11.13 6.35 -26.53
C ASP A 135 11.12 5.41 -25.32
N SER A 136 12.23 5.38 -24.57
CA SER A 136 12.35 4.49 -23.42
C SER A 136 13.26 5.04 -22.34
N GLY A 137 12.92 4.81 -21.08
CA GLY A 137 13.71 5.26 -19.94
C GLY A 137 13.35 4.56 -18.64
N SER A 138 13.84 5.09 -17.53
CA SER A 138 13.57 4.58 -16.19
C SER A 138 12.31 5.16 -15.55
N ASP A 139 11.79 6.28 -16.07
CA ASP A 139 10.61 6.94 -15.52
C ASP A 139 9.34 6.13 -15.81
N PHE A 140 8.34 6.22 -14.95
CA PHE A 140 7.05 5.53 -15.10
C PHE A 140 5.97 6.42 -15.73
N ASN A 141 6.38 7.35 -16.60
CA ASN A 141 5.49 8.31 -17.29
C ASN A 141 4.77 7.73 -18.52
N GLY A 142 4.82 6.41 -18.72
CA GLY A 142 4.20 5.74 -19.86
C GLY A 142 3.90 4.28 -19.55
N LEU A 143 3.97 3.41 -20.56
CA LEU A 143 3.79 1.97 -20.37
C LEU A 143 4.93 1.39 -19.52
N VAL A 144 4.58 0.52 -18.57
CA VAL A 144 5.56 -0.16 -17.72
C VAL A 144 5.46 -1.65 -17.96
N PHE A 145 6.49 -2.23 -18.58
CA PHE A 145 6.60 -3.68 -18.74
C PHE A 145 7.34 -4.26 -17.53
N GLN A 146 6.67 -5.18 -16.84
CA GLN A 146 7.19 -5.83 -15.64
C GLN A 146 7.48 -7.30 -15.96
N ILE A 147 8.72 -7.72 -15.76
CA ILE A 147 9.15 -9.10 -16.00
C ILE A 147 9.37 -9.75 -14.64
N PHE A 148 8.72 -10.89 -14.43
CA PHE A 148 9.00 -11.75 -13.30
C PHE A 148 9.59 -13.04 -13.84
N TRP A 149 10.84 -13.33 -13.50
CA TRP A 149 11.51 -14.54 -13.94
C TRP A 149 12.07 -15.27 -12.75
N LYS A 150 11.48 -16.42 -12.43
CA LYS A 150 11.93 -17.29 -11.34
C LYS A 150 12.21 -18.68 -11.89
N GLU A 151 13.37 -19.22 -11.55
CA GLU A 151 13.87 -20.49 -12.08
C GLU A 151 13.74 -20.51 -13.61
N ASN A 152 12.97 -21.43 -14.18
CA ASN A 152 12.79 -21.54 -15.63
C ASN A 152 11.50 -20.88 -16.15
N HIS A 153 10.78 -20.15 -15.31
CA HIS A 153 9.48 -19.55 -15.65
C HIS A 153 9.59 -18.02 -15.74
N ALA A 154 9.34 -17.49 -16.93
CA ALA A 154 9.28 -16.05 -17.17
C ALA A 154 7.83 -15.63 -17.48
N ASN A 155 7.33 -14.66 -16.71
CA ASN A 155 6.07 -13.98 -16.94
C ASN A 155 6.35 -12.53 -17.34
N VAL A 156 5.60 -12.07 -18.33
CA VAL A 156 5.66 -10.71 -18.87
C VAL A 156 4.31 -10.07 -18.58
N TYR A 157 4.36 -8.97 -17.83
CA TYR A 157 3.19 -8.22 -17.43
C TYR A 157 3.25 -6.80 -17.98
N ILE A 158 2.08 -6.22 -18.17
CA ILE A 158 1.90 -4.77 -18.11
C ILE A 158 1.65 -4.44 -16.63
N ASN A 159 2.54 -3.67 -16.01
CA ASN A 159 2.26 -3.04 -14.73
C ASN A 159 1.25 -1.91 -15.00
N THR A 160 -0.01 -2.17 -14.70
CA THR A 160 -1.10 -1.21 -14.96
C THR A 160 -1.07 -0.02 -14.00
N SER A 161 -0.39 -0.16 -12.86
CA SER A 161 -0.28 0.89 -11.84
C SER A 161 0.70 2.00 -12.22
N GLY A 162 1.83 1.66 -12.83
CA GLY A 162 2.98 2.56 -12.93
C GLY A 162 3.77 2.55 -11.62
N ASP A 163 3.87 3.69 -10.93
CA ASP A 163 4.43 3.69 -9.57
C ASP A 163 3.61 2.82 -8.62
N THR A 164 4.21 2.55 -7.47
CA THR A 164 3.58 1.76 -6.43
C THR A 164 2.29 2.41 -5.92
N LEU A 165 1.24 1.59 -5.81
CA LEU A 165 -0.01 1.92 -5.13
C LEU A 165 0.18 2.09 -3.61
N ALA A 166 1.32 1.65 -3.05
CA ALA A 166 1.62 1.84 -1.64
C ALA A 166 1.70 3.31 -1.20
N LYS A 167 1.86 4.23 -2.17
CA LYS A 167 1.74 5.68 -1.99
C LYS A 167 0.35 6.13 -2.42
N HIS A 168 -0.53 6.40 -1.45
CA HIS A 168 -1.92 6.78 -1.72
C HIS A 168 -2.11 8.22 -2.25
N GLY A 169 -1.04 8.98 -2.48
CA GLY A 169 -1.08 10.24 -3.24
C GLY A 169 -1.37 11.51 -2.42
N TYR A 170 -1.97 11.42 -1.23
CA TYR A 170 -2.29 12.63 -0.44
C TYR A 170 -1.09 13.21 0.34
N ARG A 171 -0.06 12.40 0.61
CA ARG A 171 1.03 12.77 1.52
C ARG A 171 2.01 13.71 0.82
N LYS A 172 1.96 15.00 1.18
CA LYS A 172 2.92 16.00 0.73
C LYS A 172 4.12 16.11 1.64
N ILE A 173 3.90 15.99 2.96
CA ILE A 173 4.94 16.19 3.96
C ILE A 173 5.11 14.92 4.80
N PRO A 174 6.09 14.07 4.51
CA PRO A 174 6.25 12.78 5.17
C PRO A 174 6.60 12.87 6.67
N GLY A 175 7.24 13.96 7.11
CA GLY A 175 7.83 14.01 8.46
C GLY A 175 9.04 13.08 8.58
N LYS A 176 9.43 12.74 9.82
CA LYS A 176 10.55 11.81 10.08
C LYS A 176 10.05 10.37 10.00
N ALA A 177 10.68 9.55 9.14
CA ALA A 177 10.47 8.11 9.01
C ALA A 177 8.99 7.66 9.04
N PRO A 178 8.13 8.14 8.11
CA PRO A 178 6.72 7.79 8.12
C PRO A 178 6.49 6.31 7.84
N MET A 179 5.48 5.76 8.51
CA MET A 179 4.83 4.52 8.08
C MET A 179 4.22 4.74 6.70
N MET A 180 4.50 3.84 5.75
CA MET A 180 3.87 3.86 4.42
C MET A 180 2.35 3.67 4.51
N GLU A 181 1.61 4.29 3.57
CA GLU A 181 0.15 4.34 3.56
C GLU A 181 -0.50 2.94 3.45
N ASP A 182 0.07 2.05 2.63
CA ASP A 182 -0.39 0.66 2.53
C ASP A 182 -0.26 -0.12 3.84
N LEU A 183 0.85 0.09 4.54
CA LEU A 183 1.14 -0.55 5.81
C LEU A 183 0.23 0.03 6.91
N ALA A 184 0.00 1.35 6.91
CA ALA A 184 -0.99 1.98 7.77
C ALA A 184 -2.39 1.41 7.53
N ALA A 185 -2.82 1.27 6.27
CA ALA A 185 -4.08 0.63 5.92
C ALA A 185 -4.16 -0.83 6.41
N ALA A 186 -3.13 -1.64 6.14
CA ALA A 186 -3.06 -3.03 6.57
C ALA A 186 -3.15 -3.16 8.10
N THR A 187 -2.45 -2.30 8.86
CA THR A 187 -2.54 -2.32 10.32
C THR A 187 -3.91 -1.88 10.84
N ILE A 188 -4.59 -0.94 10.20
CA ILE A 188 -5.96 -0.57 10.57
C ILE A 188 -6.92 -1.74 10.32
N TYR A 189 -6.82 -2.43 9.17
CA TYR A 189 -7.60 -3.63 8.92
C TYR A 189 -7.34 -4.71 9.98
N ALA A 190 -6.09 -4.88 10.42
CA ALA A 190 -5.69 -5.82 11.47
C ALA A 190 -6.34 -5.54 12.84
N THR A 191 -6.74 -4.29 13.09
CA THR A 191 -7.45 -3.93 14.32
C THR A 191 -8.91 -4.37 14.33
N GLU A 192 -9.46 -4.76 13.17
CA GLU A 192 -10.90 -5.04 13.00
C GLU A 192 -11.73 -3.84 13.49
N TRP A 193 -11.26 -2.63 13.19
CA TRP A 193 -12.01 -1.41 13.45
C TRP A 193 -13.20 -1.34 12.49
N ASN A 194 -14.39 -1.06 13.03
CA ASN A 194 -15.65 -1.12 12.29
C ASN A 194 -16.02 0.20 11.61
N THR A 195 -15.07 1.15 11.56
CA THR A 195 -15.19 2.50 10.98
C THR A 195 -16.30 3.40 11.55
N ARG A 196 -16.94 3.00 12.65
CA ARG A 196 -18.05 3.75 13.28
C ARG A 196 -17.81 4.14 14.73
N VAL A 197 -16.86 3.51 15.39
CA VAL A 197 -16.43 3.85 16.76
C VAL A 197 -15.16 4.70 16.72
N PRO A 198 -14.80 5.41 17.80
CA PRO A 198 -13.64 6.27 17.80
C PRO A 198 -12.33 5.57 17.37
N PHE A 199 -11.47 6.32 16.69
CA PHE A 199 -10.13 5.91 16.33
C PHE A 199 -9.14 6.93 16.88
N ILE A 200 -8.27 6.50 17.79
CA ILE A 200 -7.34 7.37 18.49
C ILE A 200 -5.93 6.99 18.07
N ASN A 201 -5.16 7.96 17.59
CA ASN A 201 -3.75 7.79 17.24
C ASN A 201 -2.87 8.80 17.98
N PRO A 202 -2.43 8.48 19.21
CA PRO A 202 -1.39 9.25 19.86
C PRO A 202 -0.03 8.98 19.22
N MET A 203 0.89 9.93 19.35
CA MET A 203 2.18 9.93 18.66
C MET A 203 1.97 9.77 17.15
N CYS A 204 1.08 10.60 16.58
CA CYS A 204 0.62 10.43 15.21
C CYS A 204 1.67 10.78 14.15
N GLY A 205 2.75 11.48 14.52
CA GLY A 205 3.70 12.02 13.56
C GLY A 205 2.98 12.84 12.49
N SER A 206 3.22 12.52 11.22
CA SER A 206 2.57 13.17 10.06
C SER A 206 1.14 12.71 9.78
N GLY A 207 0.49 11.97 10.69
CA GLY A 207 -0.95 11.70 10.67
C GLY A 207 -1.41 10.50 9.86
N THR A 208 -0.50 9.69 9.30
CA THR A 208 -0.83 8.60 8.36
C THR A 208 -1.96 7.70 8.82
N LEU A 209 -1.90 7.17 10.06
CA LEU A 209 -2.91 6.24 10.58
C LEU A 209 -4.27 6.92 10.74
N ALA A 210 -4.29 8.18 11.22
CA ALA A 210 -5.52 8.95 11.36
C ALA A 210 -6.15 9.28 10.01
N ILE A 211 -5.34 9.65 9.02
CA ILE A 211 -5.79 9.95 7.65
C ILE A 211 -6.33 8.68 6.99
N GLU A 212 -5.59 7.56 7.02
CA GLU A 212 -6.08 6.28 6.48
C GLU A 212 -7.38 5.84 7.15
N ALA A 213 -7.51 6.01 8.46
CA ALA A 213 -8.76 5.70 9.17
C ALA A 213 -9.93 6.55 8.66
N ALA A 214 -9.72 7.85 8.45
CA ALA A 214 -10.74 8.75 7.90
C ALA A 214 -11.13 8.36 6.46
N LEU A 215 -10.13 8.04 5.62
CA LEU A 215 -10.33 7.62 4.24
C LEU A 215 -11.10 6.29 4.16
N MET A 216 -10.76 5.31 5.01
CA MET A 216 -11.48 4.04 5.12
C MET A 216 -12.92 4.25 5.58
N ALA A 217 -13.14 5.05 6.61
CA ALA A 217 -14.47 5.26 7.17
C ALA A 217 -15.42 5.94 6.18
N THR A 218 -14.89 6.85 5.38
CA THR A 218 -15.68 7.62 4.41
C THR A 218 -15.68 7.08 3.00
N LYS A 219 -15.11 5.87 2.79
CA LYS A 219 -14.99 5.23 1.47
C LYS A 219 -14.31 6.14 0.44
N ARG A 220 -13.34 6.95 0.88
CA ARG A 220 -12.42 7.68 0.00
C ARG A 220 -11.27 6.75 -0.33
N TYR A 221 -11.20 6.27 -1.56
CA TYR A 221 -10.24 5.28 -2.01
C TYR A 221 -8.96 5.93 -2.56
N PRO A 222 -7.80 5.24 -2.53
CA PRO A 222 -6.51 5.82 -2.94
C PRO A 222 -6.51 6.40 -4.35
N GLY A 223 -7.24 5.79 -5.29
CA GLY A 223 -7.30 6.25 -6.67
C GLY A 223 -7.97 7.61 -6.88
N LEU A 224 -8.58 8.21 -5.85
CA LEU A 224 -9.09 9.58 -5.91
C LEU A 224 -7.99 10.64 -5.79
N PHE A 225 -6.78 10.25 -5.37
CA PHE A 225 -5.67 11.16 -5.11
C PHE A 225 -4.50 10.94 -6.08
N ARG A 226 -4.74 10.19 -7.15
CA ARG A 226 -3.71 9.80 -8.12
C ARG A 226 -4.23 10.02 -9.53
N ASP A 227 -3.53 10.87 -10.29
CA ASP A 227 -3.92 11.24 -11.65
C ASP A 227 -3.25 10.38 -12.73
N HIS A 228 -2.15 9.71 -12.37
CA HIS A 228 -1.29 9.00 -13.32
C HIS A 228 -1.19 7.51 -13.03
N TYR A 229 -1.56 6.72 -14.04
CA TYR A 229 -1.44 5.28 -14.09
C TYR A 229 -0.86 4.83 -15.43
N ALA A 230 -0.04 3.78 -15.41
CA ALA A 230 0.55 3.23 -16.64
C ALA A 230 -0.50 2.66 -17.61
N PHE A 231 -1.66 2.21 -17.12
CA PHE A 231 -2.74 1.75 -18.01
C PHE A 231 -3.27 2.85 -18.96
N GLN A 232 -3.11 4.13 -18.59
CA GLN A 232 -3.56 5.26 -19.42
C GLN A 232 -2.73 5.40 -20.71
N SER A 233 -1.56 4.74 -20.76
CA SER A 233 -0.66 4.73 -21.92
C SER A 233 -0.84 3.49 -22.82
N ILE A 234 -1.72 2.55 -22.46
CA ILE A 234 -2.01 1.37 -23.29
C ILE A 234 -2.79 1.83 -24.53
N LEU A 235 -2.39 1.37 -25.71
CA LEU A 235 -3.15 1.57 -26.95
C LEU A 235 -4.57 1.02 -26.82
N GLY A 236 -5.56 1.88 -27.05
CA GLY A 236 -6.98 1.56 -26.87
C GLY A 236 -7.56 1.96 -25.52
N TYR A 237 -6.78 2.61 -24.65
CA TYR A 237 -7.28 3.24 -23.43
C TYR A 237 -8.43 4.21 -23.73
N ASP A 238 -9.52 4.06 -22.99
CA ASP A 238 -10.70 4.92 -23.04
C ASP A 238 -10.75 5.84 -21.81
N GLU A 239 -10.39 7.11 -22.00
CA GLU A 239 -10.46 8.15 -20.97
C GLU A 239 -11.87 8.31 -20.42
N ALA A 240 -12.92 8.18 -21.25
CA ALA A 240 -14.29 8.34 -20.79
C ALA A 240 -14.70 7.18 -19.86
N ALA A 241 -14.26 5.95 -20.15
CA ALA A 241 -14.48 4.80 -19.28
C ALA A 241 -13.79 4.97 -17.91
N TYR A 242 -12.54 5.44 -17.90
CA TYR A 242 -11.81 5.74 -16.68
C TYR A 242 -12.49 6.84 -15.85
N GLN A 243 -12.85 7.97 -16.48
CA GLN A 243 -13.54 9.06 -15.78
C GLN A 243 -14.91 8.65 -15.22
N ALA A 244 -15.61 7.73 -15.89
CA ALA A 244 -16.83 7.13 -15.36
C ALA A 244 -16.58 6.31 -14.08
N LYS A 245 -15.47 5.55 -14.01
CA LYS A 245 -15.07 4.81 -12.79
C LYS A 245 -14.69 5.77 -11.66
N VAL A 246 -13.92 6.82 -11.94
CA VAL A 246 -13.57 7.87 -10.97
C VAL A 246 -14.83 8.55 -10.43
N THR A 247 -15.80 8.86 -11.30
CA THR A 247 -17.09 9.44 -10.90
C THR A 247 -17.88 8.50 -9.99
N LYS A 248 -17.96 7.21 -10.33
CA LYS A 248 -18.58 6.20 -9.46
C LYS A 248 -17.90 6.13 -8.09
N LEU A 249 -16.57 6.27 -8.05
CA LEU A 249 -15.79 6.26 -6.81
C LEU A 249 -16.09 7.48 -5.93
N LYS A 250 -16.17 8.67 -6.53
CA LYS A 250 -16.60 9.90 -5.84
C LYS A 250 -18.01 9.77 -5.26
N ASN A 251 -18.93 9.13 -5.98
CA ASN A 251 -20.29 8.89 -5.51
C ASN A 251 -20.38 7.87 -4.35
N LYS A 252 -19.34 7.07 -4.08
CA LYS A 252 -19.29 6.17 -2.92
C LYS A 252 -18.91 6.89 -1.61
N ILE A 253 -18.41 8.12 -1.68
CA ILE A 253 -17.96 8.87 -0.51
C ILE A 253 -19.14 9.09 0.43
N THR A 254 -18.94 8.81 1.71
CA THR A 254 -19.96 9.01 2.74
C THR A 254 -19.41 9.83 3.88
N GLU A 255 -20.18 10.80 4.37
CA GLU A 255 -19.85 11.54 5.59
C GLU A 255 -20.30 10.78 6.84
N ILE A 256 -19.50 10.83 7.91
CA ILE A 256 -19.82 10.23 9.21
C ILE A 256 -19.57 11.26 10.31
N PRO A 257 -20.46 12.27 10.49
CA PRO A 257 -20.20 13.40 11.39
C PRO A 257 -19.98 13.02 12.86
N GLU A 258 -20.56 11.91 13.32
CA GLU A 258 -20.43 11.44 14.71
C GLU A 258 -19.12 10.67 14.97
N LEU A 259 -18.39 10.30 13.92
CA LEU A 259 -17.15 9.56 14.07
C LEU A 259 -16.06 10.46 14.63
N LYS A 260 -15.46 10.03 15.74
CA LYS A 260 -14.33 10.74 16.37
C LYS A 260 -13.01 10.11 15.95
N ILE A 261 -12.22 10.83 15.17
CA ILE A 261 -10.82 10.50 14.92
C ILE A 261 -9.98 11.54 15.64
N ILE A 262 -9.13 11.09 16.57
CA ILE A 262 -8.29 11.98 17.39
C ILE A 262 -6.84 11.60 17.14
N ALA A 263 -6.03 12.58 16.76
CA ALA A 263 -4.60 12.42 16.50
C ALA A 263 -3.83 13.42 17.36
N SER A 264 -2.85 12.93 18.12
CA SER A 264 -2.04 13.79 18.98
C SER A 264 -0.55 13.52 18.81
N ASP A 265 0.25 14.56 18.98
CA ASP A 265 1.70 14.47 19.00
C ASP A 265 2.28 15.58 19.88
N ILE A 266 3.42 15.31 20.53
CA ILE A 266 4.10 16.31 21.35
C ILE A 266 4.74 17.41 20.48
N SER A 267 5.03 17.08 19.22
CA SER A 267 5.62 18.01 18.27
C SER A 267 4.55 18.82 17.55
N LEU A 268 4.53 20.13 17.79
CA LEU A 268 3.73 21.08 17.03
C LEU A 268 3.98 20.96 15.51
N GLN A 269 5.23 20.70 15.12
CA GLN A 269 5.59 20.53 13.71
C GLN A 269 4.97 19.27 13.11
N ALA A 270 4.93 18.16 13.86
CA ALA A 270 4.31 16.92 13.40
C ALA A 270 2.81 17.11 13.18
N ILE A 271 2.13 17.76 14.12
CA ILE A 271 0.70 18.12 13.99
C ILE A 271 0.45 19.03 12.78
N SER A 272 1.30 20.04 12.54
CA SER A 272 1.22 20.88 11.34
C SER A 272 1.29 20.05 10.06
N PHE A 273 2.23 19.10 9.97
CA PHE A 273 2.33 18.20 8.81
C PHE A 273 1.11 17.28 8.68
N ALA A 274 0.58 16.78 9.78
CA ALA A 274 -0.62 15.94 9.79
C ALA A 274 -1.84 16.70 9.28
N GLN A 275 -2.01 17.96 9.68
CA GLN A 275 -3.09 18.84 9.21
C GLN A 275 -2.98 19.11 7.69
N GLU A 276 -1.79 19.43 7.18
CA GLU A 276 -1.59 19.68 5.75
C GLU A 276 -1.81 18.43 4.88
N ASN A 277 -1.36 17.27 5.36
CA ASN A 277 -1.61 15.99 4.68
C ASN A 277 -3.10 15.64 4.71
N ALA A 278 -3.78 15.85 5.84
CA ALA A 278 -5.22 15.60 5.97
C ALA A 278 -6.05 16.55 5.09
N ALA A 279 -5.63 17.80 4.95
CA ALA A 279 -6.26 18.77 4.07
C ALA A 279 -6.10 18.35 2.59
N THR A 280 -4.92 17.85 2.22
CA THR A 280 -4.69 17.29 0.87
C THR A 280 -5.54 16.03 0.63
N ALA A 281 -5.75 15.21 1.66
CA ALA A 281 -6.65 14.06 1.63
C ALA A 281 -8.15 14.43 1.71
N GLY A 282 -8.48 15.69 1.98
CA GLY A 282 -9.86 16.18 2.13
C GLY A 282 -10.59 15.63 3.37
N VAL A 283 -9.86 15.34 4.44
CA VAL A 283 -10.39 14.74 5.70
C VAL A 283 -9.91 15.45 6.97
N ASP A 284 -9.28 16.61 6.84
CA ASP A 284 -8.82 17.44 7.97
C ASP A 284 -9.93 17.75 8.97
N HIS A 285 -11.11 18.15 8.48
CA HIS A 285 -12.28 18.45 9.29
C HIS A 285 -12.85 17.24 10.06
N MET A 286 -12.41 16.01 9.73
CA MET A 286 -12.82 14.79 10.42
C MET A 286 -11.88 14.41 11.57
N ILE A 287 -10.69 15.02 11.64
CA ILE A 287 -9.64 14.65 12.57
C ILE A 287 -9.45 15.78 13.57
N GLN A 288 -9.66 15.48 14.84
CA GLN A 288 -9.28 16.36 15.93
C GLN A 288 -7.77 16.20 16.18
N PHE A 289 -7.02 17.27 15.90
CA PHE A 289 -5.57 17.31 16.12
C PHE A 289 -5.24 18.01 17.44
N GLU A 290 -4.37 17.39 18.24
CA GLU A 290 -3.94 17.92 19.55
C GLU A 290 -2.42 17.95 19.67
N VAL A 291 -1.87 19.09 20.09
CA VAL A 291 -0.44 19.21 20.43
C VAL A 291 -0.29 18.94 21.91
N CYS A 292 -0.01 17.70 22.28
CA CYS A 292 0.13 17.30 23.67
C CYS A 292 1.01 16.05 23.80
N ASP A 293 1.46 15.78 25.03
CA ASP A 293 2.01 14.47 25.35
C ASP A 293 0.94 13.38 25.13
N PHE A 294 1.33 12.19 24.67
CA PHE A 294 0.37 11.13 24.40
C PHE A 294 -0.46 10.74 25.64
N ALA A 295 0.08 10.92 26.86
CA ALA A 295 -0.62 10.63 28.10
C ALA A 295 -1.78 11.60 28.39
N GLU A 296 -1.82 12.75 27.70
CA GLU A 296 -2.87 13.77 27.79
C GLU A 296 -3.87 13.70 26.64
N THR A 297 -3.68 12.79 25.68
CA THR A 297 -4.59 12.62 24.53
C THR A 297 -6.04 12.46 24.99
N PRO A 298 -6.98 13.23 24.43
CA PRO A 298 -8.40 13.10 24.76
C PRO A 298 -8.94 11.71 24.39
N ILE A 299 -9.53 11.01 25.37
CA ILE A 299 -10.15 9.70 25.17
C ILE A 299 -11.67 9.80 25.41
N PRO A 300 -12.50 9.64 24.37
CA PRO A 300 -13.95 9.61 24.53
C PRO A 300 -14.40 8.52 25.51
N GLU A 301 -15.37 8.84 26.38
CA GLU A 301 -15.90 7.84 27.31
C GLU A 301 -16.70 6.75 26.58
N LYS A 302 -17.56 7.12 25.65
CA LYS A 302 -18.34 6.21 24.80
C LYS A 302 -18.63 6.84 23.42
N PRO A 303 -18.88 6.02 22.38
CA PRO A 303 -18.62 4.57 22.37
C PRO A 303 -17.11 4.28 22.42
N ARG A 304 -16.72 3.11 22.91
CA ARG A 304 -15.31 2.69 22.99
C ARG A 304 -14.85 2.23 21.61
N GLY A 305 -13.59 2.48 21.30
CA GLY A 305 -13.05 2.25 19.96
C GLY A 305 -11.67 1.61 19.96
N VAL A 306 -10.83 2.07 19.04
CA VAL A 306 -9.46 1.60 18.87
C VAL A 306 -8.50 2.72 19.21
N ILE A 307 -7.42 2.38 19.91
CA ILE A 307 -6.26 3.25 20.09
C ILE A 307 -5.03 2.58 19.51
N ILE A 308 -4.31 3.25 18.61
CA ILE A 308 -3.13 2.73 17.93
C ILE A 308 -1.95 3.69 18.06
N PHE A 309 -0.83 3.14 18.51
CA PHE A 309 0.46 3.84 18.57
C PHE A 309 1.37 3.33 17.47
N ASN A 310 2.15 4.23 16.89
CA ASN A 310 3.30 3.92 16.04
C ASN A 310 4.53 4.71 16.56
N PRO A 311 5.03 4.37 17.76
CA PRO A 311 6.16 5.05 18.37
C PRO A 311 7.46 4.73 17.63
N GLU A 312 8.50 5.50 17.93
CA GLU A 312 9.86 5.14 17.55
C GLU A 312 10.25 3.78 18.18
N TYR A 313 11.09 3.02 17.48
CA TYR A 313 11.55 1.70 17.91
C TYR A 313 13.08 1.60 18.09
N GLY A 314 13.78 2.74 18.06
CA GLY A 314 15.19 2.85 18.50
C GLY A 314 16.19 2.16 17.60
N GLU A 315 16.29 2.57 16.33
CA GLU A 315 17.29 2.01 15.41
C GLU A 315 18.72 2.54 15.64
N ARG A 316 18.88 3.59 16.46
CA ARG A 316 20.17 4.21 16.77
C ARG A 316 20.66 3.81 18.16
N LEU A 317 21.94 3.47 18.24
CA LEU A 317 22.61 3.15 19.50
C LEU A 317 22.50 4.34 20.47
N GLY A 318 21.97 4.10 21.68
CA GLY A 318 21.88 5.08 22.76
C GLY A 318 20.47 5.61 23.07
N GLU A 319 19.49 5.44 22.18
CA GLU A 319 18.11 5.89 22.37
C GLU A 319 17.25 4.89 23.18
N GLU A 320 17.75 3.68 23.43
CA GLU A 320 16.96 2.59 24.03
C GLU A 320 16.45 2.92 25.43
N ALA A 321 17.26 3.52 26.30
CA ALA A 321 16.87 3.78 27.70
C ALA A 321 15.71 4.80 27.82
N GLU A 322 15.73 5.85 27.00
CA GLU A 322 14.63 6.83 26.95
C GLU A 322 13.36 6.18 26.39
N LEU A 323 13.50 5.33 25.37
CA LEU A 323 12.39 4.59 24.78
C LEU A 323 11.79 3.56 25.75
N GLU A 324 12.57 2.94 26.64
CA GLU A 324 12.02 2.03 27.65
C GLU A 324 10.98 2.72 28.54
N GLU A 325 11.26 3.93 28.99
CA GLU A 325 10.34 4.70 29.83
C GLU A 325 9.12 5.17 29.03
N ILE A 326 9.29 5.55 27.76
CA ILE A 326 8.16 5.87 26.85
C ILE A 326 7.23 4.66 26.71
N TYR A 327 7.78 3.46 26.48
CA TYR A 327 6.96 2.25 26.32
C TYR A 327 6.21 1.88 27.60
N LYS A 328 6.85 2.02 28.76
CA LYS A 328 6.20 1.86 30.05
C LYS A 328 5.04 2.86 30.24
N ARG A 329 5.28 4.15 29.96
CA ARG A 329 4.26 5.20 30.02
C ARG A 329 3.08 4.95 29.08
N MET A 330 3.30 4.38 27.90
CA MET A 330 2.19 3.96 27.00
C MET A 330 1.31 2.89 27.66
N GLY A 331 1.93 1.92 28.35
CA GLY A 331 1.21 0.92 29.13
C GLY A 331 0.38 1.51 30.26
N ASP A 332 0.98 2.42 31.04
CA ASP A 332 0.30 3.14 32.13
C ASP A 332 -0.88 3.97 31.61
N PHE A 333 -0.68 4.71 30.53
CA PHE A 333 -1.74 5.48 29.88
C PHE A 333 -2.90 4.60 29.39
N MET A 334 -2.60 3.50 28.70
CA MET A 334 -3.63 2.55 28.24
C MET A 334 -4.41 1.97 29.41
N LYS A 335 -3.72 1.61 30.51
CA LYS A 335 -4.35 1.03 31.70
C LYS A 335 -5.22 2.03 32.47
N GLN A 336 -4.77 3.27 32.58
CA GLN A 336 -5.42 4.29 33.42
C GLN A 336 -6.53 5.05 32.69
N LYS A 337 -6.35 5.38 31.41
CA LYS A 337 -7.26 6.27 30.67
C LYS A 337 -8.03 5.60 29.53
N CYS A 338 -7.57 4.44 29.04
CA CYS A 338 -8.16 3.80 27.85
C CYS A 338 -9.02 2.56 28.18
N ALA A 339 -9.53 2.45 29.42
CA ALA A 339 -10.36 1.31 29.82
C ALA A 339 -11.59 1.14 28.90
N GLY A 340 -11.78 -0.07 28.38
CA GLY A 340 -12.82 -0.44 27.42
C GLY A 340 -12.42 -0.30 25.95
N TYR A 341 -11.31 0.35 25.62
CA TYR A 341 -10.77 0.41 24.25
C TYR A 341 -9.99 -0.88 23.90
N ARG A 342 -9.83 -1.11 22.59
CA ARG A 342 -8.82 -2.05 22.09
C ARG A 342 -7.53 -1.27 21.79
N GLY A 343 -6.47 -1.57 22.52
CA GLY A 343 -5.17 -0.90 22.38
C GLY A 343 -4.23 -1.63 21.44
N TYR A 344 -3.45 -0.87 20.68
CA TYR A 344 -2.49 -1.41 19.74
C TYR A 344 -1.18 -0.62 19.77
N ILE A 345 -0.05 -1.32 19.74
CA ILE A 345 1.27 -0.71 19.55
C ILE A 345 1.94 -1.39 18.36
N PHE A 346 2.31 -0.61 17.35
CA PHE A 346 3.14 -1.07 16.24
C PHE A 346 4.61 -0.81 16.54
N THR A 347 5.45 -1.84 16.55
CA THR A 347 6.87 -1.68 16.86
C THR A 347 7.75 -2.76 16.21
N GLY A 348 8.95 -2.36 15.79
CA GLY A 348 10.03 -3.26 15.36
C GLY A 348 10.89 -3.81 16.51
N ASN A 349 10.71 -3.32 17.74
CA ASN A 349 11.60 -3.64 18.86
C ASN A 349 10.88 -4.44 19.96
N MET A 350 11.12 -5.75 19.97
CA MET A 350 10.51 -6.66 20.94
C MET A 350 11.06 -6.55 22.36
N GLN A 351 12.19 -5.87 22.58
CA GLN A 351 12.67 -5.58 23.93
C GLN A 351 11.89 -4.41 24.53
N LEU A 352 11.69 -3.33 23.77
CA LEU A 352 10.83 -2.20 24.17
C LEU A 352 9.39 -2.65 24.42
N ALA A 353 8.87 -3.56 23.58
CA ALA A 353 7.54 -4.16 23.78
C ALA A 353 7.35 -4.81 25.16
N LYS A 354 8.41 -5.36 25.79
CA LYS A 354 8.34 -5.95 27.14
C LYS A 354 8.18 -4.89 28.23
N LYS A 355 8.57 -3.64 27.96
CA LYS A 355 8.50 -2.52 28.94
C LYS A 355 7.12 -1.93 29.07
N VAL A 356 6.20 -2.22 28.14
CA VAL A 356 4.79 -1.78 28.20
C VAL A 356 4.07 -2.25 29.48
N GLY A 357 4.51 -3.34 30.12
CA GLY A 357 3.92 -3.80 31.38
C GLY A 357 2.49 -4.36 31.26
N LEU A 358 1.95 -4.46 30.04
CA LEU A 358 0.70 -5.13 29.71
C LEU A 358 0.96 -6.40 28.89
N LYS A 359 0.16 -7.44 29.11
CA LYS A 359 0.22 -8.67 28.33
C LYS A 359 -0.54 -8.50 27.02
N ALA A 360 0.17 -8.54 25.89
CA ALA A 360 -0.47 -8.54 24.58
C ALA A 360 -1.34 -9.79 24.38
N SER A 361 -2.58 -9.62 23.94
CA SER A 361 -3.51 -10.71 23.63
C SER A 361 -3.26 -11.33 22.25
N ARG A 362 -2.71 -10.55 21.33
CA ARG A 362 -2.31 -11.00 19.97
C ARG A 362 -1.09 -10.23 19.51
N ARG A 363 -0.27 -10.88 18.67
CA ARG A 363 0.84 -10.25 17.94
C ARG A 363 0.64 -10.53 16.46
N ILE A 364 0.57 -9.50 15.64
CA ILE A 364 0.34 -9.61 14.20
C ILE A 364 1.61 -9.14 13.50
N GLU A 365 2.11 -9.94 12.56
CA GLU A 365 3.39 -9.70 11.89
C GLU A 365 3.23 -8.75 10.70
N PHE A 366 4.21 -7.86 10.52
CA PHE A 366 4.29 -6.93 9.41
C PHE A 366 5.75 -6.64 9.07
N TRP A 367 6.00 -6.16 7.85
CA TRP A 367 7.30 -5.61 7.46
C TRP A 367 7.19 -4.11 7.21
N ASN A 368 8.06 -3.33 7.86
CA ASN A 368 8.28 -1.93 7.51
C ASN A 368 9.63 -1.80 6.79
N GLY A 369 9.61 -1.78 5.46
CA GLY A 369 10.84 -1.95 4.68
C GLY A 369 11.48 -3.31 4.98
N THR A 370 12.70 -3.30 5.52
CA THR A 370 13.44 -4.51 5.93
C THR A 370 13.31 -4.84 7.41
N ILE A 371 12.45 -4.12 8.15
CA ILE A 371 12.35 -4.23 9.61
C ILE A 371 11.16 -5.13 9.96
N ASP A 372 11.42 -6.17 10.76
CA ASP A 372 10.41 -7.10 11.24
C ASP A 372 9.59 -6.44 12.36
N CYS A 373 8.34 -6.09 12.07
CA CYS A 373 7.47 -5.35 12.99
C CYS A 373 6.33 -6.21 13.50
N ARG A 374 5.83 -5.88 14.68
CA ARG A 374 4.61 -6.48 15.25
C ARG A 374 3.61 -5.39 15.59
N LEU A 375 2.34 -5.64 15.26
CA LEU A 375 1.20 -4.95 15.84
C LEU A 375 0.74 -5.75 17.06
N LEU A 376 0.98 -5.20 18.26
CA LEU A 376 0.66 -5.83 19.53
C LEU A 376 -0.73 -5.38 19.97
N LYS A 377 -1.67 -6.31 20.13
CA LYS A 377 -3.03 -6.04 20.61
C LYS A 377 -3.10 -6.16 22.13
N TYR A 378 -3.79 -5.23 22.77
CA TYR A 378 -4.08 -5.22 24.20
C TYR A 378 -5.59 -5.07 24.42
N GLU A 379 -6.17 -5.98 25.22
CA GLU A 379 -7.55 -5.84 25.69
C GLU A 379 -7.53 -5.03 26.98
N LEU A 380 -8.16 -3.85 26.96
CA LEU A 380 -8.17 -2.93 28.10
C LEU A 380 -9.50 -3.09 28.86
N TYR A 381 -9.53 -3.98 29.85
CA TYR A 381 -10.75 -4.27 30.63
C TYR A 381 -11.09 -3.15 31.63
N GLN A 382 -12.38 -2.97 31.93
CA GLN A 382 -12.80 -2.29 33.14
C GLN A 382 -12.80 -3.30 34.30
N GLY A 383 -11.93 -3.12 35.30
CA GLY A 383 -11.85 -4.00 36.47
C GLY A 383 -10.86 -5.16 36.35
N LYS A 384 -10.59 -5.86 37.47
CA LYS A 384 -9.73 -7.05 37.50
C LYS A 384 -10.39 -8.15 36.67
N ARG A 385 -9.60 -8.78 35.80
CA ARG A 385 -9.97 -10.04 35.15
C ARG A 385 -10.12 -11.08 36.26
N GLU A 386 -11.32 -11.58 36.49
CA GLU A 386 -11.49 -12.80 37.28
C GLU A 386 -10.91 -13.94 36.44
N ASP A 387 -9.98 -14.67 37.07
CA ASP A 387 -9.15 -15.71 36.45
C ASP A 387 -9.95 -16.94 36.00
#